data_AF-A0A519ZGQ1-F1
#
_entry.id   AF-A0A519ZGQ1-F1
#
_cell.length_a   1.000
_cell.length_b   1.000
_cell.length_c   1.000
_cell.angle_alpha   90.00
_cell.angle_beta   90.00
_cell.angle_gamma   90.00
#
_symmetry.space_group_name_H-M   'P 1'
#
loop_
_entity.id
_entity.type
_entity.pdbx_description
1 polymer ?
#
loop_
_entity_poly.entity_id
_entity_poly.type
_entity_poly.pdbx_seq_one_letter_code
_entity_poly.pdbx_strand_id
1 'polypeptide(L)' 'MNAQTRVIAVWIPNTNAFGEKPWSDYRVSVDEIKRLTGFNLLGNVPDAVEREIEMQSDKVTVQSVYLYPDW' A
#
# COMPACT_ATOMS: atom_id res chain seq x y z
N MET A 1 -3.68 -0.48 -16.90
CA MET A 1 -4.05 -0.86 -15.52
C MET A 1 -5.34 -1.68 -15.59
N ASN A 2 -5.46 -2.75 -14.82
CA ASN A 2 -6.66 -3.60 -14.73
C ASN A 2 -6.87 -4.07 -13.27
N ALA A 3 -7.97 -4.77 -12.99
CA ALA A 3 -8.31 -5.23 -11.64
C ALA A 3 -7.30 -6.24 -11.04
N GLN A 4 -6.39 -6.78 -11.85
CA GLN A 4 -5.32 -7.69 -11.39
C GLN A 4 -4.01 -6.94 -11.10
N THR A 5 -3.97 -5.62 -11.32
CA THR A 5 -2.79 -4.81 -11.05
C THR A 5 -2.53 -4.80 -9.54
N ARG A 6 -1.34 -5.24 -9.13
CA ARG A 6 -0.93 -5.21 -7.73
C ARG A 6 -0.72 -3.77 -7.28
N VAL A 7 -1.44 -3.35 -6.24
CA VAL A 7 -1.31 -2.05 -5.59
C VAL A 7 -0.83 -2.25 -4.16
N ILE A 8 0.17 -1.47 -3.74
CA ILE A 8 0.70 -1.48 -2.38
C ILE A 8 0.57 -0.07 -1.82
N ALA A 9 -0.27 0.09 -0.81
CA ALA A 9 -0.45 1.34 -0.09
C ALA A 9 0.02 1.16 1.36
N VAL A 10 0.75 2.13 1.89
CA VAL A 10 1.30 2.08 3.26
C VAL A 10 0.94 3.34 4.04
N TRP A 11 0.58 3.18 5.31
CA TRP A 11 0.32 4.29 6.24
C TRP A 11 1.20 4.15 7.47
N ILE A 12 2.27 4.93 7.52
CA ILE A 12 3.32 4.81 8.54
C ILE A 12 3.20 5.99 9.53
N PRO A 13 3.07 5.74 10.84
CA PRO A 13 3.12 6.78 11.85
C PRO A 13 4.45 7.53 11.81
N ASN A 14 4.40 8.86 11.79
CA ASN A 14 5.59 9.70 11.88
C ASN A 14 6.07 9.81 13.35
N THR A 15 6.67 8.74 13.86
CA THR A 15 7.17 8.63 15.24
C THR A 15 8.50 7.90 15.24
N ASN A 16 9.43 8.21 16.14
CA ASN A 16 10.77 7.57 16.18
C ASN A 16 10.78 6.04 16.40
N ALA A 17 9.64 5.43 16.72
CA ALA A 17 9.48 3.97 16.73
C ALA A 17 9.35 3.36 15.31
N PHE A 18 9.30 4.19 14.26
CA PHE A 18 9.27 3.73 12.88
C PHE A 18 10.58 2.97 12.58
N GLY A 19 10.47 1.67 12.31
CA GLY A 19 11.62 0.76 12.12
C GLY A 19 11.61 -0.47 13.02
N GLU A 20 10.81 -0.47 14.10
CA GLU A 20 10.64 -1.65 14.96
C GLU A 20 9.86 -2.79 14.30
N LYS A 21 9.09 -2.47 13.25
CA LYS A 21 8.30 -3.43 12.47
C LYS A 21 8.70 -3.38 10.99
N PRO A 22 8.62 -4.49 10.25
CA PRO A 22 8.74 -4.49 8.79
C PRO A 22 7.79 -3.47 8.15
N TRP A 23 8.21 -2.81 7.06
CA TRP A 23 7.37 -1.86 6.33
C TRP A 23 6.03 -2.48 5.90
N SER A 24 6.04 -3.79 5.62
CA SER A 24 4.89 -4.57 5.18
C SER A 24 3.78 -4.65 6.22
N ASP A 25 4.06 -4.37 7.48
CA ASP A 25 3.05 -4.37 8.55
C ASP A 25 2.20 -3.10 8.53
N TYR A 26 2.63 -2.07 7.79
CA TYR A 26 1.92 -0.80 7.62
C TYR A 26 1.05 -0.77 6.37
N ARG A 27 0.87 -1.90 5.69
CA ARG A 27 0.02 -1.98 4.50
C ARG A 27 -1.43 -1.72 4.85
N VAL A 28 -2.06 -0.85 4.06
CA VAL A 28 -3.49 -0.49 4.16
C VAL A 28 -4.12 -0.56 2.76
N SER A 29 -5.42 -0.33 2.66
CA SER A 29 -6.10 -0.11 1.38
C SER A 29 -5.86 1.33 0.88
N VAL A 30 -6.00 1.58 -0.42
CA VAL A 30 -5.98 2.95 -0.95
C VAL A 30 -7.20 3.73 -0.45
N ASP A 31 -8.35 3.06 -0.34
CA ASP A 31 -9.58 3.61 0.24
C ASP A 31 -9.35 4.19 1.65
N GLU A 32 -8.57 3.50 2.48
CA GLU A 32 -8.24 4.00 3.81
C GLU A 32 -7.40 5.29 3.75
N ILE A 33 -6.43 5.37 2.84
CA ILE A 33 -5.65 6.59 2.64
C ILE A 33 -6.53 7.73 2.12
N LYS A 34 -7.41 7.48 1.14
CA LYS A 34 -8.36 8.47 0.61
C LYS A 34 -9.27 8.99 1.73
N ARG A 35 -9.80 8.10 2.57
CA ARG A 35 -10.61 8.45 3.75
C ARG A 35 -9.86 9.33 4.75
N LEU A 36 -8.58 9.05 5.00
CA LEU A 36 -7.76 9.80 5.96
C LEU A 36 -7.26 11.15 5.43
N THR A 37 -7.05 11.26 4.12
CA THR A 37 -6.40 12.44 3.50
C THR A 37 -7.36 13.36 2.76
N GLY A 38 -8.51 12.85 2.32
CA GLY A 38 -9.43 13.56 1.43
C GLY A 38 -8.96 13.63 -0.02
N PHE A 39 -7.87 12.94 -0.39
CA PHE A 39 -7.37 12.93 -1.77
C PHE A 39 -8.14 11.96 -2.66
N ASN A 40 -8.17 12.30 -3.96
CA ASN A 40 -8.56 11.36 -5.00
C ASN A 40 -7.33 10.69 -5.60
N LEU A 41 -6.87 9.62 -4.96
CA LEU A 41 -5.82 8.76 -5.50
C LEU A 41 -6.40 7.91 -6.63
N LEU A 42 -5.56 7.56 -7.61
CA LEU A 42 -5.89 6.71 -8.77
C LEU A 42 -7.11 7.12 -9.63
N GLY A 43 -7.73 8.28 -9.42
CA GLY A 43 -8.93 8.73 -10.15
C GLY A 43 -8.79 8.95 -11.66
N ASN A 44 -7.63 8.65 -12.27
CA ASN A 44 -7.48 8.57 -13.73
C ASN A 44 -7.70 7.15 -14.28
N VAL A 45 -8.01 6.20 -13.39
CA VAL A 45 -8.32 4.80 -13.72
C VAL A 45 -9.83 4.66 -13.91
N PRO A 46 -10.32 3.81 -14.83
CA PRO A 46 -11.75 3.56 -14.94
C PRO A 46 -12.35 3.12 -13.61
N ASP A 47 -13.50 3.67 -13.21
CA ASP A 47 -14.13 3.48 -11.90
C ASP A 47 -14.25 2.02 -11.48
N ALA A 48 -14.60 1.14 -12.42
CA ALA A 48 -14.73 -0.30 -12.16
C ALA A 48 -13.39 -0.96 -11.80
N VAL A 49 -12.27 -0.50 -12.35
CA VAL A 49 -10.93 -0.97 -12.01
C VAL A 49 -10.45 -0.32 -10.73
N GLU A 50 -10.65 1.00 -10.58
CA GLU A 50 -10.30 1.76 -9.38
C GLU A 50 -10.93 1.12 -8.14
N ARG A 51 -12.24 0.87 -8.15
CA ARG A 51 -12.96 0.24 -7.04
C ARG A 51 -12.36 -1.09 -6.59
N GLU A 52 -11.95 -1.94 -7.54
CA GLU A 52 -11.40 -3.26 -7.23
C GLU A 52 -9.99 -3.16 -6.64
N ILE A 53 -9.13 -2.27 -7.16
CA ILE A 53 -7.74 -2.15 -6.73
C ILE A 53 -7.56 -1.27 -5.48
N GLU A 54 -8.51 -0.39 -5.18
CA GLU A 54 -8.43 0.51 -4.03
C GLU A 54 -8.95 -0.10 -2.72
N MET A 55 -9.92 -1.00 -2.80
CA MET A 55 -10.59 -1.58 -1.62
C MET A 55 -9.76 -2.65 -0.90
N GLN A 56 -8.77 -3.25 -1.56
CA GLN A 56 -7.98 -4.36 -1.01
C GLN A 56 -6.59 -3.88 -0.55
N SER A 57 -6.16 -4.31 0.63
CA SER A 57 -4.75 -4.22 1.03
C SER A 57 -3.93 -5.36 0.40
N ASP A 58 -2.69 -5.07 0.00
CA ASP A 58 -1.74 -6.10 -0.47
C ASP A 58 -1.45 -7.13 0.63
N LYS A 59 -1.54 -8.42 0.28
CA LYS A 59 -1.36 -9.55 1.21
C LYS A 59 -0.14 -10.42 0.90
N VAL A 60 0.67 -10.03 -0.08
CA VAL A 60 1.85 -10.82 -0.48
C VAL A 60 2.86 -10.89 0.66
N THR A 61 3.35 -12.08 0.99
CA THR A 61 4.42 -12.20 2.00
C THR A 61 5.72 -11.63 1.44
N VAL A 62 6.33 -10.67 2.14
CA VAL A 62 7.63 -10.13 1.78
C VAL A 62 8.69 -11.08 2.33
N GLN A 63 9.43 -11.76 1.45
CA GLN A 63 10.55 -12.61 1.88
C GLN A 63 11.71 -11.73 2.38
N SER A 64 12.32 -12.12 3.50
CA SER A 64 13.43 -11.41 4.17
C SER A 64 14.73 -11.33 3.37
N VAL A 65 14.83 -12.04 2.24
CA VAL A 65 16.05 -12.22 1.43
C VAL A 65 16.49 -10.94 0.70
N TYR A 66 15.64 -9.93 0.55
CA TYR A 66 15.94 -8.73 -0.24
C TYR A 66 16.42 -7.50 0.56
N LEU A 67 16.68 -7.63 1.87
CA LEU A 67 16.93 -6.44 2.69
C LEU A 67 18.37 -5.91 2.67
N TYR A 68 19.39 -6.67 2.26
CA TYR A 68 20.75 -6.13 2.09
C TYR A 68 21.54 -6.95 1.05
N PRO A 69 21.82 -6.45 -0.16
CA PRO A 69 23.06 -6.83 -0.82
C PRO A 69 24.18 -6.20 -0.01
N ASP A 70 25.03 -7.03 0.60
CA ASP A 70 26.29 -6.59 1.19
C ASP A 70 27.07 -5.81 0.10
N TRP A 71 27.14 -4.49 0.23
CA TRP A 71 28.09 -3.64 -0.49
C TRP A 71 28.86 -2.77 0.49
#